data_AF-A0A3B0W3Z7-F1
#
_entry.id   AF-A0A3B0W3Z7-F1
#
_cell.length_a   1.000
_cell.length_b   1.000
_cell.length_c   1.000
_cell.angle_alpha   90.00
_cell.angle_beta   90.00
_cell.angle_gamma   90.00
#
_symmetry.space_group_name_H-M   'P 1'
#
loop_
_entity.id
_entity.type
_entity.pdbx_description
1 polymer ?
#
loop_
_entity_poly.entity_id
_entity_poly.type
_entity_poly.pdbx_seq_one_letter_code
_entity_poly.pdbx_strand_id
1 'polypeptide(L)'
;MIFTEGDLKFDFSGAIDAFKFDDREPESPHYHGLSHCGMKAVDFIIERQEDWLFVEVKDYNHPSSSNNFDGNEKEIAQLILGLAKKYRDTFLYRWAEEKIDKPIRYICLVELSSPSTILMDKLKNKIPDNKPERWNRPIVKSVVVMNMREWNACFTTWPVTRVSEAL
;
A
#
# COMPACT_ATOMS: atom_id res chain seq x y z
N MET A 1 -16.13 -6.63 1.37
CA MET A 1 -15.88 -5.43 2.19
C MET A 1 -15.51 -4.31 1.24
N ILE A 2 -16.23 -3.20 1.26
CA ILE A 2 -16.08 -2.13 0.27
C ILE A 2 -15.46 -0.92 0.95
N PHE A 3 -14.40 -0.37 0.36
CA PHE A 3 -13.67 0.79 0.86
C PHE A 3 -13.52 1.85 -0.22
N THR A 4 -13.34 3.09 0.21
CA THR A 4 -13.07 4.22 -0.67
C THR A 4 -11.83 4.95 -0.16
N GLU A 5 -10.88 5.19 -1.06
CA GLU A 5 -9.71 6.04 -0.84
C GLU A 5 -9.65 7.09 -1.94
N GLY A 6 -9.95 8.35 -1.59
CA GLY A 6 -10.16 9.40 -2.58
C GLY A 6 -11.28 9.03 -3.57
N ASP A 7 -10.97 9.01 -4.86
CA ASP A 7 -11.89 8.64 -5.93
C ASP A 7 -11.84 7.15 -6.31
N LEU A 8 -11.01 6.36 -5.62
CA LEU A 8 -10.87 4.94 -5.89
C LEU A 8 -11.72 4.12 -4.91
N LYS A 9 -12.59 3.27 -5.47
CA LYS A 9 -13.39 2.29 -4.73
C LYS A 9 -12.79 0.91 -4.89
N PHE A 10 -12.62 0.22 -3.77
CA PHE A 10 -12.09 -1.13 -3.68
C PHE A 10 -13.15 -2.08 -3.15
N ASP A 11 -13.29 -3.25 -3.77
CA ASP A 11 -14.13 -4.34 -3.26
C ASP A 11 -13.29 -5.55 -2.88
N PHE A 12 -12.97 -5.70 -1.59
CA PHE A 12 -12.23 -6.84 -1.04
C PHE A 12 -13.18 -7.95 -0.55
N SER A 13 -14.38 -8.08 -1.12
CA SER A 13 -15.30 -9.16 -0.77
C SER A 13 -14.68 -10.53 -1.04
N GLY A 14 -14.79 -11.44 -0.07
CA GLY A 14 -14.15 -12.75 -0.11
C GLY A 14 -12.73 -12.80 0.47
N ALA A 15 -12.12 -11.68 0.87
CA ALA A 15 -10.97 -11.71 1.75
C ALA A 15 -11.37 -12.25 3.14
N ILE A 16 -10.40 -12.81 3.89
CA ILE A 16 -10.63 -13.27 5.28
C ILE A 16 -10.97 -12.05 6.15
N ASP A 17 -10.17 -11.00 5.99
CA ASP A 17 -10.35 -9.71 6.63
C ASP A 17 -9.78 -8.61 5.73
N ALA A 18 -10.27 -7.39 5.86
CA ALA A 18 -9.74 -6.22 5.18
C ALA A 18 -10.12 -4.97 5.96
N PHE A 19 -9.17 -4.06 6.19
CA PHE A 19 -9.41 -2.84 6.93
C PHE A 19 -8.50 -1.70 6.50
N LYS A 20 -8.95 -0.47 6.77
CA LYS A 20 -8.16 0.75 6.62
C LYS A 20 -7.22 0.90 7.81
N PHE A 21 -5.93 1.13 7.58
CA PHE A 21 -4.91 1.10 8.64
C PHE A 21 -4.18 2.43 8.85
N ASP A 22 -4.42 3.43 8.01
CA ASP A 22 -3.99 4.80 8.21
C ASP A 22 -5.10 5.69 8.82
N ASP A 23 -6.14 5.06 9.36
CA ASP A 23 -7.25 5.71 10.03
C ASP A 23 -6.76 6.60 11.17
N ARG A 24 -7.35 7.79 11.28
CA ARG A 24 -7.01 8.81 12.27
C ARG A 24 -8.03 8.91 13.39
N GLU A 25 -9.15 8.23 13.27
CA GLU A 25 -10.21 8.23 14.27
C GLU A 25 -9.79 7.37 15.48
N PRO A 26 -9.56 7.95 16.68
CA PRO A 26 -9.05 7.20 17.83
C PRO A 26 -9.97 6.06 18.30
N GLU A 27 -11.26 6.16 18.02
CA GLU A 27 -12.27 5.15 18.35
C GLU A 27 -12.31 3.98 17.36
N SER A 28 -11.57 4.07 16.25
CA SER A 28 -11.47 3.00 15.27
C SER A 28 -10.71 1.81 15.86
N PRO A 29 -11.20 0.56 15.72
CA PRO A 29 -10.46 -0.63 16.16
C PRO A 29 -9.14 -0.83 15.41
N HIS A 30 -8.94 -0.12 14.30
CA HIS A 30 -7.72 -0.13 13.49
C HIS A 30 -6.88 1.14 13.66
N TYR A 31 -7.20 1.98 14.64
CA TYR A 31 -6.40 3.16 14.97
C TYR A 31 -5.03 2.74 15.49
N HIS A 32 -3.99 3.14 14.77
CA HIS A 32 -2.62 2.70 15.06
C HIS A 32 -1.91 3.53 16.17
N GLY A 33 -2.49 4.65 16.63
CA GLY A 33 -2.04 5.40 17.82
C GLY A 33 -0.71 6.16 17.75
N LEU A 34 0.13 5.89 16.76
CA LEU A 34 1.53 6.36 16.72
C LEU A 34 1.81 7.41 15.64
N SER A 35 0.77 8.04 15.06
CA SER A 35 0.99 9.13 14.08
C SER A 35 1.71 10.34 14.71
N HIS A 36 1.54 10.55 16.02
CA HIS A 36 2.14 11.65 16.78
C HIS A 36 3.67 11.58 16.87
N CYS A 37 4.27 10.38 16.84
CA CYS A 37 5.72 10.18 16.83
C CYS A 37 6.29 10.02 15.41
N GLY A 38 5.49 10.36 14.40
CA GLY A 38 5.90 10.37 13.00
C GLY A 38 5.87 9.00 12.32
N MET A 39 5.38 7.94 12.98
CA MET A 39 5.15 6.66 12.31
C MET A 39 3.96 6.76 11.35
N LYS A 40 4.01 5.97 10.27
CA LYS A 40 2.99 5.94 9.21
C LYS A 40 2.46 4.54 8.99
N ALA A 41 1.26 4.41 8.46
CA ALA A 41 0.68 3.15 8.05
C ALA A 41 0.34 3.18 6.56
N VAL A 42 0.30 2.01 5.94
CA VAL A 42 -0.32 1.83 4.62
C VAL A 42 -1.82 2.07 4.71
N ASP A 43 -2.44 2.42 3.59
CA ASP A 43 -3.88 2.73 3.58
C ASP A 43 -4.74 1.50 3.91
N PHE A 44 -4.42 0.32 3.35
CA PHE A 44 -5.16 -0.91 3.63
C PHE A 44 -4.29 -2.11 4.00
N ILE A 45 -4.83 -2.97 4.87
CA ILE A 45 -4.34 -4.32 5.12
C ILE A 45 -5.44 -5.31 4.72
N ILE A 46 -5.09 -6.30 3.92
CA ILE A 46 -5.99 -7.37 3.49
C ILE A 46 -5.40 -8.72 3.90
N GLU A 47 -6.19 -9.53 4.59
CA GLU A 47 -5.86 -10.89 4.96
C GLU A 47 -6.37 -11.87 3.91
N ARG A 48 -5.47 -12.71 3.39
CA ARG A 48 -5.80 -13.85 2.54
C ARG A 48 -5.40 -15.14 3.21
N GLN A 49 -5.83 -16.26 2.61
CA GLN A 49 -5.47 -17.56 3.15
C GLN A 49 -3.96 -17.80 3.08
N GLU A 50 -3.32 -17.31 2.02
CA GLU A 50 -1.92 -17.58 1.67
C GLU A 50 -0.93 -16.47 2.04
N ASP A 51 -1.39 -15.23 2.21
CA ASP A 51 -0.55 -14.07 2.52
C ASP A 51 -1.35 -12.86 3.04
N TRP A 52 -0.61 -11.87 3.53
CA TRP A 52 -1.08 -10.53 3.80
C TRP A 52 -0.78 -9.61 2.62
N LEU A 53 -1.74 -8.77 2.24
CA LEU A 53 -1.49 -7.65 1.34
C LEU A 53 -1.43 -6.36 2.14
N PHE A 54 -0.30 -5.66 2.04
CA PHE A 54 -0.19 -4.27 2.49
C PHE A 54 -0.33 -3.40 1.27
N VAL A 55 -1.35 -2.53 1.26
CA VAL A 55 -1.71 -1.75 0.06
C VAL A 55 -1.63 -0.27 0.38
N GLU A 56 -0.83 0.43 -0.40
CA GLU A 56 -0.71 1.88 -0.39
C GLU A 56 -1.21 2.45 -1.72
N VAL A 57 -2.02 3.50 -1.66
CA VAL A 57 -2.70 4.13 -2.79
C VAL A 57 -2.18 5.55 -2.98
N LYS A 58 -1.80 5.88 -4.21
CA LYS A 58 -1.40 7.23 -4.62
C LYS A 58 -2.03 7.54 -5.96
N ASP A 59 -3.10 8.33 -5.92
CA ASP A 59 -3.83 8.73 -7.12
C ASP A 59 -3.47 10.17 -7.54
N TYR A 60 -2.49 10.29 -8.43
CA TYR A 60 -2.07 11.59 -8.96
C TYR A 60 -2.81 12.00 -10.24
N ASN A 61 -3.65 11.10 -10.79
CA ASN A 61 -4.48 11.39 -11.95
C ASN A 61 -5.82 12.05 -11.56
N HIS A 62 -6.15 12.17 -10.27
CA HIS A 62 -7.39 12.79 -9.84
C HIS A 62 -7.35 14.33 -9.96
N PRO A 63 -8.37 14.99 -10.54
CA PRO A 63 -8.37 16.46 -10.74
C PRO A 63 -8.30 17.28 -9.45
N SER A 64 -8.76 16.73 -8.32
CA SER A 64 -8.63 17.38 -6.99
C SER A 64 -7.41 16.91 -6.20
N SER A 65 -6.54 16.07 -6.79
CA SER A 65 -5.27 15.76 -6.15
C SER A 65 -4.48 17.07 -6.06
N SER A 66 -4.33 17.61 -4.85
CA SER A 66 -3.68 18.90 -4.62
C SER A 66 -2.18 18.91 -4.95
N ASN A 67 -1.65 17.77 -5.41
CA ASN A 67 -0.26 17.54 -5.73
C ASN A 67 -0.16 17.16 -7.20
N ASN A 68 0.06 18.16 -8.06
CA ASN A 68 0.64 17.91 -9.37
C ASN A 68 1.96 17.16 -9.15
N PHE A 69 2.00 15.90 -9.56
CA PHE A 69 3.24 15.12 -9.55
C PHE A 69 3.92 15.34 -10.89
N ASP A 70 4.91 16.21 -10.89
CA ASP A 70 5.66 16.60 -12.08
C ASP A 70 6.69 15.51 -12.46
N GLY A 71 6.87 14.50 -11.61
CA GLY A 71 7.75 13.36 -11.87
C GLY A 71 9.24 13.74 -11.89
N ASN A 72 9.58 14.91 -11.33
CA ASN A 72 10.96 15.31 -11.17
C ASN A 72 11.68 14.38 -10.17
N GLU A 73 13.00 14.34 -10.23
CA GLU A 73 13.80 13.40 -9.43
C GLU A 73 13.57 13.55 -7.91
N LYS A 74 13.34 14.79 -7.45
CA LYS A 74 13.10 15.09 -6.04
C LYS A 74 11.76 14.53 -5.57
N GLU A 75 10.69 14.71 -6.35
CA GLU A 75 9.36 14.15 -6.06
C GLU A 75 9.37 12.63 -6.10
N ILE A 76 10.02 12.04 -7.10
CA ILE A 76 10.22 10.59 -7.15
C ILE A 76 10.95 10.11 -5.90
N ALA A 77 12.04 10.76 -5.50
CA ALA A 77 12.78 10.39 -4.30
C ALA A 77 11.92 10.49 -3.03
N GLN A 78 11.11 11.56 -2.89
CA GLN A 78 10.20 11.75 -1.77
C GLN A 78 9.10 10.70 -1.74
N LEU A 79 8.48 10.39 -2.88
CA LEU A 79 7.49 9.32 -3.01
C LEU A 79 8.09 7.99 -2.55
N ILE A 80 9.24 7.61 -3.08
CA ILE A 80 9.91 6.34 -2.74
C ILE A 80 10.24 6.25 -1.24
N LEU A 81 10.75 7.33 -0.64
CA LEU A 81 11.01 7.36 0.80
C LEU A 81 9.73 7.24 1.62
N GLY A 82 8.64 7.91 1.20
CA GLY A 82 7.33 7.81 1.84
C GLY A 82 6.76 6.39 1.79
N LEU A 83 6.77 5.77 0.60
CA LEU A 83 6.30 4.40 0.39
C LEU A 83 7.12 3.39 1.21
N ALA A 84 8.45 3.52 1.21
CA ALA A 84 9.31 2.63 2.00
C ALA A 84 9.10 2.80 3.50
N LYS A 85 8.87 4.04 3.97
CA LYS A 85 8.57 4.32 5.38
C LYS A 85 7.26 3.68 5.81
N LYS A 86 6.17 3.91 5.05
CA LYS A 86 4.86 3.32 5.33
C LYS A 86 4.93 1.80 5.44
N TYR A 87 5.65 1.14 4.55
CA TYR A 87 5.87 -0.30 4.63
C TYR A 87 6.57 -0.72 5.93
N ARG A 88 7.73 -0.11 6.23
CA ARG A 88 8.56 -0.49 7.40
C ARG A 88 7.82 -0.26 8.71
N ASP A 89 7.14 0.87 8.84
CA ASP A 89 6.35 1.21 10.01
C ASP A 89 5.16 0.24 10.14
N THR A 90 4.41 -0.03 9.05
CA THR A 90 3.33 -1.04 9.01
C THR A 90 3.82 -2.41 9.45
N PHE A 91 4.96 -2.88 8.91
CA PHE A 91 5.57 -4.13 9.34
C PHE A 91 5.84 -4.13 10.85
N LEU A 92 6.38 -3.04 11.40
CA LEU A 92 6.66 -2.95 12.84
C LEU A 92 5.38 -3.02 13.69
N TYR A 93 4.29 -2.35 13.28
CA TYR A 93 3.00 -2.47 13.97
C TYR A 93 2.52 -3.91 13.98
N ARG A 94 2.41 -4.54 12.80
CA ARG A 94 1.89 -5.91 12.68
C ARG A 94 2.79 -6.93 13.37
N TRP A 95 4.09 -6.68 13.41
CA TRP A 95 5.03 -7.49 14.17
C TRP A 95 4.78 -7.38 15.68
N ALA A 96 4.62 -6.16 16.20
CA ALA A 96 4.34 -5.91 17.62
C ALA A 96 2.95 -6.39 18.07
N GLU A 97 1.99 -6.44 17.14
CA GLU A 97 0.65 -7.02 17.35
C GLU A 97 0.62 -8.55 17.23
N GLU A 98 1.76 -9.19 16.94
CA GLU A 98 1.87 -10.64 16.70
C GLU A 98 1.00 -11.14 15.53
N LYS A 99 0.82 -10.30 14.50
CA LYS A 99 -0.01 -10.55 13.32
C LYS A 99 0.76 -10.90 12.05
N ILE A 100 2.08 -11.14 12.15
CA ILE A 100 2.91 -11.57 11.01
C ILE A 100 3.14 -13.07 11.08
N ASP A 101 2.12 -13.81 10.65
CA ASP A 101 2.07 -15.27 10.58
C ASP A 101 2.14 -15.82 9.14
N LYS A 102 1.81 -14.99 8.14
CA LYS A 102 1.84 -15.30 6.71
C LYS A 102 2.84 -14.40 5.97
N PRO A 103 3.29 -14.80 4.77
CA PRO A 103 4.10 -13.92 3.92
C PRO A 103 3.38 -12.59 3.63
N ILE A 104 4.14 -11.50 3.49
CA ILE A 104 3.59 -10.17 3.18
C ILE A 104 3.92 -9.80 1.75
N ARG A 105 2.92 -9.37 0.98
CA ARG A 105 3.13 -8.69 -0.31
C ARG A 105 2.80 -7.21 -0.15
N TYR A 106 3.74 -6.35 -0.52
CA TYR A 106 3.54 -4.91 -0.51
C TYR A 106 3.16 -4.43 -1.91
N ILE A 107 2.00 -3.80 -2.04
CA ILE A 107 1.48 -3.29 -3.30
C ILE A 107 1.29 -1.79 -3.17
N CYS A 108 1.95 -1.03 -4.03
CA CYS A 108 1.72 0.39 -4.21
C CYS A 108 0.88 0.58 -5.47
N LEU A 109 -0.41 0.88 -5.30
CA LEU A 109 -1.26 1.31 -6.40
C LEU A 109 -0.99 2.79 -6.66
N VAL A 110 -0.33 3.09 -7.77
CA VAL A 110 0.11 4.43 -8.11
C VAL A 110 -0.42 4.80 -9.49
N GLU A 111 -1.40 5.69 -9.54
CA GLU A 111 -1.93 6.25 -10.79
C GLU A 111 -1.06 7.42 -11.21
N LEU A 112 -0.17 7.17 -12.18
CA LEU A 112 0.72 8.15 -12.79
C LEU A 112 0.77 7.97 -14.30
N SER A 113 1.12 9.04 -15.01
CA SER A 113 1.42 9.02 -16.44
C SER A 113 2.83 8.50 -16.77
N SER A 114 3.71 8.36 -15.77
CA SER A 114 5.11 7.93 -15.92
C SER A 114 5.29 6.39 -15.77
N PRO A 115 6.41 5.81 -16.26
CA PRO A 115 6.59 4.34 -16.25
C PRO A 115 6.70 3.76 -14.84
N SER A 116 5.83 2.79 -14.53
CA SER A 116 5.77 2.08 -13.24
C SER A 116 7.07 1.33 -12.87
N THR A 117 7.86 0.94 -13.87
CA THR A 117 9.10 0.14 -13.69
C THR A 117 10.21 0.90 -12.95
N ILE A 118 10.42 2.18 -13.25
CA ILE A 118 11.46 3.00 -12.59
C ILE A 118 11.16 3.16 -11.10
N LEU A 119 9.88 3.37 -10.76
CA LEU A 119 9.42 3.48 -9.38
C LEU A 119 9.61 2.15 -8.65
N MET A 120 9.27 1.04 -9.30
CA MET A 120 9.43 -0.29 -8.74
C MET A 120 10.89 -0.59 -8.38
N ASP A 121 11.83 -0.33 -9.28
CA ASP A 121 13.26 -0.59 -9.05
C ASP A 121 13.82 0.29 -7.92
N LYS A 122 13.47 1.57 -7.90
CA LYS A 122 13.88 2.48 -6.82
C LYS A 122 13.28 2.06 -5.47
N LEU A 123 12.04 1.58 -5.43
CA LEU A 123 11.37 1.16 -4.20
C LEU A 123 11.95 -0.15 -3.65
N LYS A 124 12.19 -1.13 -4.52
CA LYS A 124 12.85 -2.39 -4.14
C LYS A 124 14.21 -2.14 -3.52
N ASN A 125 14.99 -1.19 -4.01
CA ASN A 125 16.26 -0.79 -3.38
C ASN A 125 16.12 -0.15 -1.98
N LYS A 126 14.90 0.19 -1.54
CA LYS A 126 14.61 0.71 -0.19
C LYS A 126 13.89 -0.29 0.70
N ILE A 127 13.51 -1.46 0.22
CA ILE A 127 12.87 -2.50 1.03
C ILE A 127 13.72 -3.76 0.91
N PRO A 128 14.10 -4.45 2.01
CA PRO A 128 14.94 -5.64 1.92
C PRO A 128 14.12 -6.82 1.39
N ASP A 129 13.89 -6.84 0.08
CA ASP A 129 13.22 -7.90 -0.66
C ASP A 129 14.08 -9.17 -0.77
N ASN A 130 15.38 -9.03 -0.52
CA ASN A 130 16.33 -10.12 -0.35
C ASN A 130 16.64 -10.33 1.14
N LYS A 131 16.33 -11.53 1.65
CA LYS A 131 16.59 -11.92 3.04
C LYS A 131 18.10 -12.07 3.27
N PRO A 132 18.70 -11.29 4.19
CA PRO A 132 20.08 -11.52 4.61
C PRO A 132 20.26 -12.92 5.21
N GLU A 133 21.47 -13.47 5.12
CA GLU A 133 21.78 -14.82 5.63
C GLU A 133 21.45 -14.97 7.12
N ARG A 134 21.76 -13.95 7.92
CA ARG A 134 21.51 -13.91 9.37
C ARG A 134 20.02 -13.89 9.75
N TRP A 135 19.12 -13.58 8.81
CA TRP A 135 17.70 -13.47 9.12
C TRP A 135 17.02 -14.83 9.00
N ASN A 136 16.30 -15.23 10.05
CA ASN A 136 15.54 -16.48 10.04
C ASN A 136 14.26 -16.38 9.18
N ARG A 137 13.77 -15.17 8.91
CA ARG A 137 12.53 -14.92 8.18
C ARG A 137 12.70 -13.73 7.23
N PRO A 138 12.15 -13.78 6.00
CA PRO A 138 12.03 -12.59 5.17
C PRO A 138 10.98 -11.66 5.81
N ILE A 139 11.13 -10.35 5.63
CA ILE A 139 10.12 -9.40 6.09
C ILE A 139 9.08 -9.09 5.02
N VAL A 140 9.44 -9.26 3.74
CA VAL A 140 8.56 -9.09 2.57
C VAL A 140 8.77 -10.25 1.60
N LYS A 141 7.70 -10.72 0.96
CA LYS A 141 7.74 -11.71 -0.12
C LYS A 141 7.86 -11.07 -1.50
N SER A 142 7.19 -9.95 -1.71
CA SER A 142 7.25 -9.19 -2.97
C SER A 142 6.87 -7.73 -2.76
N VAL A 143 7.50 -6.84 -3.54
CA VAL A 143 7.15 -5.43 -3.64
C VAL A 143 6.72 -5.15 -5.08
N VAL A 144 5.53 -4.59 -5.26
CA VAL A 144 4.96 -4.28 -6.58
C VAL A 144 4.45 -2.85 -6.59
N VAL A 145 4.79 -2.11 -7.66
CA VAL A 145 4.16 -0.84 -8.01
C VAL A 145 3.31 -1.10 -9.24
N MET A 146 2.03 -0.74 -9.21
CA MET A 146 1.10 -0.98 -10.30
C MET A 146 0.05 0.13 -10.42
N ASN A 147 -0.57 0.25 -11.59
CA ASN A 147 -1.76 1.07 -11.79
C ASN A 147 -3.06 0.24 -11.65
N MET A 148 -4.22 0.90 -11.72
CA MET A 148 -5.56 0.31 -11.65
C MET A 148 -5.78 -0.74 -12.73
N ARG A 149 -5.28 -0.50 -13.95
CA ARG A 149 -5.41 -1.47 -15.05
C ARG A 149 -4.66 -2.77 -14.71
N GLU A 150 -3.43 -2.66 -14.23
CA GLU A 150 -2.61 -3.80 -13.80
C GLU A 150 -3.21 -4.48 -12.57
N TRP A 151 -3.74 -3.72 -11.61
CA TRP A 151 -4.48 -4.24 -10.47
C TRP A 151 -5.66 -5.09 -10.93
N ASN A 152 -6.53 -4.55 -11.79
CA ASN A 152 -7.73 -5.24 -12.26
C ASN A 152 -7.40 -6.47 -13.13
N ALA A 153 -6.24 -6.51 -13.76
CA ALA A 153 -5.74 -7.69 -14.44
C ALA A 153 -5.23 -8.78 -13.48
N CYS A 154 -4.63 -8.39 -12.34
CA CYS A 154 -4.08 -9.32 -11.35
C CYS A 154 -5.13 -9.81 -10.33
N PHE A 155 -6.01 -8.93 -9.90
CA PHE A 155 -7.01 -9.13 -8.84
C PHE A 155 -8.42 -9.05 -9.42
N THR A 156 -8.75 -9.99 -10.31
CA THR A 156 -10.03 -9.99 -11.04
C THR A 156 -11.26 -10.11 -10.14
N THR A 157 -11.11 -10.65 -8.92
CA THR A 157 -12.19 -10.73 -7.93
C THR A 157 -12.34 -9.45 -7.10
N TRP A 158 -11.34 -8.57 -7.10
CA TRP A 158 -11.31 -7.34 -6.30
C TRP A 158 -11.02 -6.12 -7.18
N PRO A 159 -11.94 -5.78 -8.09
CA PRO A 159 -11.71 -4.67 -9.00
C PRO A 159 -11.64 -3.34 -8.25
N VAL A 160 -10.84 -2.43 -8.79
CA VAL A 160 -10.80 -1.02 -8.42
C VAL A 160 -11.49 -0.21 -9.50
N THR A 161 -12.41 0.64 -9.09
CA THR A 161 -13.21 1.51 -9.96
C THR A 161 -13.13 2.96 -9.49
N ARG A 162 -13.25 3.90 -10.43
CA ARG A 162 -13.44 5.33 -10.12
C ARG A 162 -14.86 5.54 -9.60
N VAL A 163 -15.02 6.25 -8.49
CA VAL A 163 -16.34 6.63 -7.97
C VAL A 163 -16.99 7.64 -8.92
N SER A 164 -16.19 8.57 -9.45
CA SER A 164 -16.60 9.58 -10.41
C SER A 164 -17.13 9.04 -11.75
N GLU A 165 -16.70 7.84 -12.17
CA GLU A 165 -17.16 7.20 -13.42
C GLU A 165 -18.40 6.32 -13.25
N ALA A 166 -18.83 6.06 -12.02
CA ALA A 166 -20.00 5.23 -11.72
C ALA A 166 -21.32 6.02 -11.70
N LEU A 167 -21.27 7.32 -12.05
CA LEU A 167 -22.39 8.26 -12.09
C LEU A 167 -22.84 8.57 -13.53
#